data_AF-A0A7X7R0Q3-F1
#
_entry.id   AF-A0A7X7R0Q3-F1
#
_cell.length_a   1.000
_cell.length_b   1.000
_cell.length_c   1.000
_cell.angle_alpha   90.00
_cell.angle_beta   90.00
_cell.angle_gamma   90.00
#
_symmetry.space_group_name_H-M   'P 1'
#
loop_
_entity.id
_entity.type
_entity.pdbx_description
1 polymer ?
#
loop_
_entity_poly.entity_id
_entity_poly.type
_entity_poly.pdbx_seq_one_letter_code
_entity_poly.pdbx_strand_id
1 'polypeptide(L)'
;MNRTCLRINTNTNTNENSIYGAPSDLNQHNYLRMKNCLFSIALFIFNLPVFSQNTGFHPDMKFINYLVGKGETKEALRALDYVPQTSPQLTDSIHFLKGWLHYQNKELEQSCNFLLKVSNKSENFMKSRFFSAYNKAYLGEVQSSDSIINDLNISDTMMLELKYFELSGNRLLDRDFEGFAKFNKQYQGAVYFLDGKKDNLERYEIQLKGYKRKSPGLSAIMSAAVPGLGKIYSGKTAEGVASFLYVGTMAGVSYELYRKDGLKSPFFWLAATATSVFYIGNIWGSYFAAQRTNNLFYYEIDQRILFDLHIPLRNFFN
;
A
#
# COMPACT_ATOMS: atom_id res chain seq x y z
N MET A 1 -32.66 -1.22 0.45
CA MET A 1 -33.86 -1.51 1.25
C MET A 1 -34.89 -2.18 0.36
N ASN A 2 -35.11 -3.48 0.54
CA ASN A 2 -36.28 -4.22 0.06
C ASN A 2 -36.24 -5.59 0.74
N ARG A 3 -37.06 -5.75 1.77
CA ARG A 3 -37.39 -7.07 2.33
C ARG A 3 -38.89 -7.20 2.45
N THR A 4 -39.35 -8.12 1.62
CA THR A 4 -40.60 -8.86 1.54
C THR A 4 -41.33 -9.01 2.87
N CYS A 5 -42.59 -8.59 2.86
CA CYS A 5 -43.57 -8.80 3.90
C CYS A 5 -44.34 -10.10 3.58
N LEU A 6 -44.40 -11.05 4.52
CA LEU A 6 -45.29 -12.21 4.44
C LEU A 6 -46.27 -12.12 5.62
N ARG A 7 -47.54 -12.19 5.23
CA ARG A 7 -48.76 -11.97 6.01
C ARG A 7 -49.29 -13.32 6.46
N ILE A 8 -49.64 -13.48 7.73
CA ILE A 8 -50.62 -14.49 8.16
C ILE A 8 -51.68 -13.81 9.02
N ASN A 9 -52.91 -13.93 8.50
CA ASN A 9 -54.22 -13.59 9.03
C ASN A 9 -54.51 -14.51 10.24
N THR A 10 -55.26 -14.13 11.29
CA THR A 10 -56.72 -14.08 11.28
C THR A 10 -57.28 -13.33 12.51
N ASN A 11 -58.16 -12.36 12.24
CA ASN A 11 -59.52 -12.17 12.78
C ASN A 11 -60.01 -13.16 13.86
N THR A 12 -60.83 -12.84 14.86
CA THR A 12 -61.75 -11.70 15.15
C THR A 12 -62.41 -11.98 16.51
N ASN A 13 -62.83 -10.91 17.21
CA ASN A 13 -64.03 -10.79 18.07
C ASN A 13 -64.10 -11.66 19.34
N THR A 14 -64.61 -11.25 20.50
CA THR A 14 -65.64 -10.26 20.87
C THR A 14 -65.59 -10.09 22.39
N ASN A 15 -65.97 -8.90 22.87
CA ASN A 15 -66.78 -8.58 24.07
C ASN A 15 -66.90 -9.62 25.20
N GLU A 16 -66.69 -9.22 26.45
CA GLU A 16 -67.73 -8.64 27.32
C GLU A 16 -67.30 -8.66 28.80
N ASN A 17 -67.65 -7.60 29.51
CA ASN A 17 -67.50 -7.47 30.94
C ASN A 17 -68.54 -8.32 31.69
N SER A 18 -68.22 -8.62 32.96
CA SER A 18 -69.12 -8.58 34.12
C SER A 18 -69.55 -9.91 34.77
N ILE A 19 -69.36 -9.91 36.10
CA ILE A 19 -70.28 -10.37 37.15
C ILE A 19 -70.23 -11.86 37.63
N TYR A 20 -69.64 -11.98 38.82
CA TYR A 20 -69.94 -12.83 39.99
C TYR A 20 -69.97 -14.37 39.89
N GLY A 21 -69.14 -14.97 40.75
CA GLY A 21 -69.29 -16.36 41.18
C GLY A 21 -68.03 -16.87 41.88
N ALA A 22 -67.79 -16.47 43.13
CA ALA A 22 -66.80 -17.13 43.97
C ALA A 22 -67.29 -18.53 44.35
N PRO A 23 -66.40 -19.52 44.39
CA PRO A 23 -66.38 -20.43 45.52
C PRO A 23 -65.01 -20.46 46.19
N SER A 24 -65.06 -20.15 47.47
CA SER A 24 -64.34 -20.75 48.59
C SER A 24 -63.34 -21.88 48.30
N ASP A 25 -62.22 -21.77 49.02
CA ASP A 25 -61.29 -22.84 49.41
C ASP A 25 -60.16 -23.19 48.44
N LEU A 26 -59.18 -22.27 48.33
CA LEU A 26 -57.80 -22.65 48.02
C LEU A 26 -56.88 -22.41 49.24
N ASN A 27 -56.46 -23.53 49.82
CA ASN A 27 -55.50 -23.68 50.90
C ASN A 27 -54.31 -22.69 50.85
N GLN A 28 -54.18 -21.89 51.90
CA GLN A 28 -53.05 -20.99 52.19
C GLN A 28 -51.67 -21.69 52.19
N HIS A 29 -51.66 -23.02 52.24
CA HIS A 29 -50.47 -23.86 52.28
C HIS A 29 -49.71 -23.98 50.95
N ASN A 30 -50.36 -23.73 49.80
CA ASN A 30 -49.75 -23.91 48.47
C ASN A 30 -48.99 -22.66 47.97
N TYR A 31 -49.32 -21.47 48.47
CA TYR A 31 -48.65 -20.22 48.07
C TYR A 31 -47.25 -20.06 48.68
N LEU A 32 -47.03 -20.58 49.90
CA LEU A 32 -45.70 -20.60 50.53
C LEU A 32 -44.74 -21.59 49.85
N ARG A 33 -45.23 -22.75 49.37
CA ARG A 33 -44.40 -23.73 48.66
C ARG A 33 -43.90 -23.20 47.32
N MET A 34 -44.71 -22.42 46.60
CA MET A 34 -44.33 -21.86 45.31
C MET A 34 -43.29 -20.72 45.42
N LYS A 35 -43.40 -19.86 46.44
CA LYS A 35 -42.37 -18.84 46.73
C LYS A 35 -41.04 -19.44 47.17
N ASN A 36 -41.07 -20.50 47.98
CA ASN A 36 -39.84 -21.16 48.42
C ASN A 36 -39.17 -21.96 47.28
N CYS A 37 -39.93 -22.46 46.31
CA CYS A 37 -39.36 -23.11 45.12
C CYS A 37 -38.70 -22.11 44.17
N LEU A 38 -39.32 -20.93 43.95
CA LEU A 38 -38.73 -19.84 43.16
C LEU A 38 -37.50 -19.22 43.83
N PHE A 39 -37.47 -19.12 45.16
CA PHE A 39 -36.29 -18.66 45.90
C PHE A 39 -35.14 -19.68 45.86
N SER A 40 -35.44 -20.98 45.91
CA SER A 40 -34.43 -22.04 45.78
C SER A 40 -33.84 -22.15 44.37
N ILE A 41 -34.61 -21.84 43.32
CA ILE A 41 -34.10 -21.78 41.93
C ILE A 41 -33.24 -20.52 41.73
N ALA A 42 -33.62 -19.39 42.33
CA ALA A 42 -32.82 -18.16 42.29
C ALA A 42 -31.50 -18.28 43.09
N LEU A 43 -31.48 -19.05 44.19
CA LEU A 43 -30.27 -19.30 44.98
C LEU A 43 -29.29 -20.30 44.31
N PHE A 44 -29.78 -21.15 43.40
CA PHE A 44 -28.95 -22.10 42.65
C PHE A 44 -28.23 -21.48 41.45
N ILE A 45 -28.69 -20.32 40.95
CA ILE A 45 -28.03 -19.58 39.86
C ILE A 45 -26.86 -18.73 40.39
N PHE A 46 -26.80 -18.44 41.70
CA PHE A 46 -25.78 -17.57 42.29
C PHE A 46 -24.54 -18.27 42.87
N ASN A 47 -24.47 -19.61 42.85
CA ASN A 47 -23.36 -20.37 43.45
C ASN A 47 -22.71 -21.39 42.51
N LEU A 48 -22.72 -21.12 41.20
CA LEU A 48 -21.73 -21.74 40.34
C LEU A 48 -20.44 -20.93 40.48
N PRO A 49 -19.37 -21.44 41.11
CA PRO A 49 -18.05 -20.91 40.82
C PRO A 49 -17.84 -21.16 39.33
N VAL A 50 -18.08 -20.13 38.53
CA VAL A 50 -17.51 -20.05 37.18
C VAL A 50 -16.01 -19.96 37.42
N PHE A 51 -15.38 -21.11 37.61
CA PHE A 51 -13.99 -21.28 37.26
C PHE A 51 -13.94 -21.06 35.75
N SER A 52 -13.91 -19.79 35.36
CA SER A 52 -13.26 -19.42 34.12
C SER A 52 -11.84 -19.92 34.31
N GLN A 53 -11.54 -21.07 33.70
CA GLN A 53 -10.16 -21.42 33.44
C GLN A 53 -9.66 -20.31 32.52
N ASN A 54 -9.15 -19.24 33.11
CA ASN A 54 -8.24 -18.33 32.43
C ASN A 54 -6.91 -19.06 32.28
N THR A 55 -6.93 -20.24 31.64
CA THR A 55 -5.78 -20.71 30.89
C THR A 55 -5.68 -19.69 29.78
N GLY A 56 -4.92 -18.61 30.02
CA GLY A 56 -4.69 -17.58 29.02
C GLY A 56 -4.37 -18.29 27.71
N PHE A 57 -5.13 -17.98 26.66
CA PHE A 57 -4.89 -18.58 25.36
C PHE A 57 -3.46 -18.21 24.94
N HIS A 58 -2.56 -19.18 24.99
CA HIS A 58 -1.20 -19.06 24.50
C HIS A 58 -1.16 -19.71 23.12
N PRO A 59 -1.25 -18.92 22.03
CA PRO A 59 -1.16 -19.48 20.69
C PRO A 59 0.19 -20.19 20.53
N ASP A 60 0.16 -21.36 19.92
CA ASP A 60 1.37 -22.05 19.50
C ASP A 60 1.71 -21.69 18.03
N MET A 61 2.91 -22.06 17.59
CA MET A 61 3.35 -21.78 16.22
C MET A 61 2.48 -22.47 15.16
N LYS A 62 1.78 -23.56 15.49
CA LYS A 62 0.85 -24.23 14.57
C LYS A 62 -0.37 -23.36 14.31
N PHE A 63 -0.94 -22.77 15.37
CA PHE A 63 -2.03 -21.82 15.25
C PHE A 63 -1.62 -20.56 14.48
N ILE A 64 -0.42 -20.03 14.74
CA ILE A 64 0.10 -18.89 13.95
C ILE A 64 0.17 -19.27 12.47
N ASN A 65 0.80 -20.40 12.14
CA ASN A 65 0.94 -20.85 10.74
C ASN A 65 -0.42 -21.09 10.07
N TYR A 66 -1.43 -21.56 10.82
CA TYR A 66 -2.80 -21.66 10.34
C TYR A 66 -3.37 -20.29 9.94
N LEU A 67 -3.24 -19.28 10.80
CA LEU A 67 -3.71 -17.92 10.50
C LEU A 67 -3.00 -17.32 9.29
N VAL A 68 -1.68 -17.49 9.22
CA VAL A 68 -0.87 -17.06 8.07
C VAL A 68 -1.34 -17.76 6.79
N GLY A 69 -1.58 -19.07 6.82
CA GLY A 69 -2.08 -19.84 5.68
C GLY A 69 -3.49 -19.45 5.23
N LYS A 70 -4.31 -18.87 6.14
CA LYS A 70 -5.62 -18.29 5.82
C LYS A 70 -5.55 -16.85 5.31
N GLY A 71 -4.38 -16.22 5.33
CA GLY A 71 -4.22 -14.80 4.98
C GLY A 71 -4.70 -13.84 6.08
N GLU A 72 -4.96 -14.33 7.30
CA GLU A 72 -5.38 -13.52 8.45
C GLU A 72 -4.17 -12.82 9.09
N THR A 73 -3.48 -11.96 8.33
CA THR A 73 -2.17 -11.40 8.71
C THR A 73 -2.23 -10.56 9.98
N LYS A 74 -3.32 -9.80 10.19
CA LYS A 74 -3.51 -8.98 11.39
C LYS A 74 -3.70 -9.82 12.65
N GLU A 75 -4.49 -10.89 12.57
CA GLU A 75 -4.71 -11.79 13.68
C GLU A 75 -3.45 -12.63 13.98
N ALA A 76 -2.71 -13.04 12.94
CA ALA A 76 -1.42 -13.70 13.10
C ALA A 76 -0.41 -12.79 13.82
N LEU A 77 -0.30 -11.51 13.44
CA LEU A 77 0.56 -10.53 14.11
C LEU A 77 0.19 -10.35 15.58
N ARG A 78 -1.11 -10.19 15.88
CA ARG A 78 -1.60 -10.07 17.26
C ARG A 78 -1.32 -11.33 18.07
N ALA A 79 -1.57 -12.51 17.49
CA ALA A 79 -1.32 -13.77 18.17
C ALA A 79 0.17 -13.99 18.48
N LEU A 80 1.07 -13.53 17.60
CA LEU A 80 2.53 -13.59 17.81
C LEU A 80 3.02 -12.80 19.04
N ASP A 81 2.26 -11.82 19.53
CA ASP A 81 2.61 -11.08 20.76
C ASP A 81 2.42 -11.91 22.04
N TYR A 82 1.61 -12.98 21.98
CA TYR A 82 1.30 -13.84 23.12
C TYR A 82 2.08 -15.16 23.12
N VAL A 83 2.92 -15.40 22.10
CA VAL A 83 3.80 -16.57 22.03
C VAL A 83 4.98 -16.35 22.97
N PRO A 84 5.18 -17.20 24.00
CA PRO A 84 6.28 -17.02 24.94
C PRO A 84 7.62 -17.29 24.26
N GLN A 85 8.59 -16.39 24.43
CA GLN A 85 9.94 -16.48 23.88
C GLN A 85 10.81 -17.42 24.73
N THR A 86 10.49 -18.71 24.70
CA THR A 86 11.13 -19.72 25.56
C THR A 86 12.50 -20.18 25.07
N SER A 87 12.85 -19.93 23.81
CA SER A 87 14.16 -20.24 23.24
C SER A 87 14.63 -19.19 22.23
N PRO A 88 15.96 -19.05 22.01
CA PRO A 88 16.49 -18.17 20.96
C PRO A 88 15.96 -18.51 19.56
N GLN A 89 15.85 -19.80 19.24
CA GLN A 89 15.34 -20.27 17.94
C GLN A 89 13.88 -19.89 17.73
N LEU A 90 13.05 -20.03 18.76
CA LEU A 90 11.66 -19.60 18.71
C LEU A 90 11.56 -18.07 18.58
N THR A 91 12.41 -17.34 19.28
CA THR A 91 12.48 -15.87 19.20
C THR A 91 12.81 -15.39 17.79
N ASP A 92 13.81 -16.00 17.15
CA ASP A 92 14.17 -15.72 15.75
C ASP A 92 13.01 -16.05 14.79
N SER A 93 12.27 -17.13 15.06
CA SER A 93 11.11 -17.53 14.24
C SER A 93 9.98 -16.51 14.37
N ILE A 94 9.73 -16.00 15.58
CA ILE A 94 8.75 -14.93 15.84
C ILE A 94 9.18 -13.64 15.14
N HIS A 95 10.44 -13.22 15.27
CA HIS A 95 10.98 -12.04 14.59
C HIS A 95 10.83 -12.15 13.07
N PHE A 96 11.23 -13.29 12.50
CA PHE A 96 11.08 -13.54 11.07
C PHE A 96 9.61 -13.46 10.63
N LEU A 97 8.70 -14.14 11.31
CA LEU A 97 7.28 -14.13 10.95
C LEU A 97 6.65 -12.73 11.06
N LYS A 98 6.95 -11.98 12.13
CA LYS A 98 6.49 -10.58 12.24
C LYS A 98 7.00 -9.75 11.08
N GLY A 99 8.29 -9.83 10.79
CA GLY A 99 8.91 -9.13 9.68
C GLY A 99 8.29 -9.49 8.32
N TRP A 100 8.01 -10.78 8.11
CA TRP A 100 7.40 -11.31 6.89
C TRP A 100 5.93 -10.88 6.74
N LEU A 101 5.15 -10.85 7.82
CA LEU A 101 3.76 -10.40 7.78
C LEU A 101 3.65 -8.89 7.51
N HIS A 102 4.51 -8.09 8.13
CA HIS A 102 4.62 -6.67 7.80
C HIS A 102 5.04 -6.46 6.34
N TYR A 103 5.96 -7.29 5.82
CA TYR A 103 6.35 -7.26 4.41
C TYR A 103 5.15 -7.50 3.48
N GLN A 104 4.37 -8.55 3.74
CA GLN A 104 3.16 -8.88 2.97
C GLN A 104 2.12 -7.75 3.01
N ASN A 105 2.01 -7.04 4.14
CA ASN A 105 1.13 -5.89 4.31
C ASN A 105 1.69 -4.58 3.72
N LYS A 106 2.88 -4.60 3.11
CA LYS A 106 3.62 -3.43 2.60
C LYS A 106 4.04 -2.43 3.69
N GLU A 107 4.11 -2.87 4.94
CA GLU A 107 4.60 -2.10 6.08
C GLU A 107 6.13 -2.25 6.19
N LEU A 108 6.84 -1.71 5.20
CA LEU A 108 8.25 -2.04 4.93
C LEU A 108 9.20 -1.67 6.07
N GLU A 109 8.97 -0.55 6.73
CA GLU A 109 9.80 -0.12 7.87
C GLU A 109 9.67 -1.08 9.06
N GLN A 110 8.44 -1.49 9.40
CA GLN A 110 8.22 -2.48 10.45
C GLN A 110 8.75 -3.85 10.07
N SER A 111 8.64 -4.20 8.78
CA SER A 111 9.27 -5.40 8.25
C SER A 111 10.77 -5.40 8.51
N CYS A 112 11.50 -4.35 8.13
CA CYS A 112 12.93 -4.20 8.42
C CYS A 112 13.22 -4.32 9.93
N ASN A 113 12.45 -3.62 10.77
CA ASN A 113 12.67 -3.59 12.21
C ASN A 113 12.65 -4.99 12.85
N PHE A 114 11.79 -5.89 12.37
CA PHE A 114 11.72 -7.26 12.86
C PHE A 114 12.70 -8.21 12.16
N LEU A 115 12.84 -8.12 10.83
CA LEU A 115 13.77 -8.95 10.08
C LEU A 115 15.23 -8.72 10.52
N LEU A 116 15.60 -7.48 10.85
CA LEU A 116 16.95 -7.16 11.36
C LEU A 116 17.24 -7.78 12.74
N LYS A 117 16.21 -8.12 13.53
CA LYS A 117 16.36 -8.78 14.84
C LYS A 117 16.62 -10.29 14.74
N VAL A 118 16.45 -10.89 13.57
CA VAL A 118 16.77 -12.32 13.36
C VAL A 118 18.27 -12.53 13.51
N SER A 119 18.66 -13.47 14.38
CA SER A 119 20.07 -13.75 14.68
C SER A 119 20.79 -14.49 13.55
N ASN A 120 22.12 -14.38 13.51
CA ASN A 120 22.96 -15.07 12.51
C ASN A 120 23.00 -16.59 12.63
N LYS A 121 22.43 -17.16 13.70
CA LYS A 121 22.29 -18.61 13.89
C LYS A 121 21.01 -19.17 13.28
N SER A 122 20.07 -18.29 12.91
CA SER A 122 18.80 -18.69 12.31
C SER A 122 18.99 -19.08 10.84
N GLU A 123 18.30 -20.14 10.41
CA GLU A 123 18.19 -20.50 8.99
C GLU A 123 17.57 -19.37 8.15
N ASN A 124 16.74 -18.52 8.78
CA ASN A 124 16.10 -17.38 8.14
C ASN A 124 16.98 -16.12 8.10
N PHE A 125 18.22 -16.16 8.60
CA PHE A 125 19.08 -14.99 8.70
C PHE A 125 19.33 -14.32 7.35
N MET A 126 19.80 -15.08 6.36
CA MET A 126 20.12 -14.55 5.04
C MET A 126 18.87 -13.97 4.38
N LYS A 127 17.77 -14.73 4.36
CA LYS A 127 16.48 -14.27 3.85
C LYS A 127 16.06 -12.95 4.50
N SER A 128 16.17 -12.85 5.82
CA SER A 128 15.80 -11.64 6.56
C SER A 128 16.65 -10.44 6.18
N ARG A 129 17.97 -10.63 5.97
CA ARG A 129 18.89 -9.54 5.62
C ARG A 129 18.67 -9.04 4.19
N PHE A 130 18.56 -9.95 3.22
CA PHE A 130 18.26 -9.59 1.82
C PHE A 130 16.92 -8.86 1.70
N PHE A 131 15.84 -9.37 2.32
CA PHE A 131 14.55 -8.67 2.29
C PHE A 131 14.56 -7.33 3.07
N SER A 132 15.35 -7.21 4.14
CA SER A 132 15.51 -5.93 4.85
C SER A 132 16.22 -4.89 3.98
N ALA A 133 17.26 -5.30 3.26
CA ALA A 133 17.99 -4.45 2.34
C ALA A 133 17.09 -3.99 1.17
N TYR A 134 16.33 -4.92 0.58
CA TYR A 134 15.35 -4.58 -0.45
C TYR A 134 14.31 -3.59 0.05
N ASN A 135 13.75 -3.81 1.24
CA ASN A 135 12.78 -2.89 1.84
C ASN A 135 13.38 -1.49 2.06
N LYS A 136 14.64 -1.40 2.48
CA LYS A 136 15.35 -0.12 2.61
C LYS A 136 15.58 0.57 1.27
N ALA A 137 15.97 -0.17 0.24
CA ALA A 137 16.07 0.36 -1.12
C ALA A 137 14.71 0.87 -1.63
N TYR A 138 13.63 0.14 -1.37
CA TYR A 138 12.27 0.54 -1.75
C TYR A 138 11.80 1.83 -1.05
N LEU A 139 12.23 2.03 0.20
CA LEU A 139 11.98 3.27 0.96
C LEU A 139 12.87 4.45 0.51
N GLY A 140 13.77 4.24 -0.45
CA GLY A 140 14.74 5.25 -0.89
C GLY A 140 15.97 5.37 0.01
N GLU A 141 16.12 4.50 1.01
CA GLU A 141 17.26 4.44 1.91
C GLU A 141 18.35 3.50 1.35
N VAL A 142 18.89 3.84 0.18
CA VAL A 142 19.84 2.98 -0.56
C VAL A 142 21.12 2.71 0.24
N GLN A 143 21.64 3.70 0.97
CA GLN A 143 22.87 3.50 1.76
C GLN A 143 22.65 2.51 2.92
N SER A 144 21.47 2.55 3.55
CA SER A 144 21.09 1.58 4.58
C SER A 144 20.98 0.17 4.00
N SER A 145 20.42 0.05 2.79
CA SER A 145 20.36 -1.22 2.05
C SER A 145 21.77 -1.78 1.80
N ASP A 146 22.69 -0.96 1.30
CA ASP A 146 24.06 -1.41 1.04
C ASP A 146 24.77 -1.86 2.32
N SER A 147 24.61 -1.14 3.43
CA SER A 147 25.24 -1.51 4.71
C SER A 147 24.81 -2.91 5.12
N ILE A 148 23.50 -3.19 5.07
CA ILE A 148 22.94 -4.49 5.43
C ILE A 148 23.54 -5.62 4.59
N ILE A 149 23.68 -5.40 3.27
CA ILE A 149 24.21 -6.41 2.33
C ILE A 149 25.73 -6.57 2.45
N ASN A 150 26.45 -5.48 2.67
CA ASN A 150 27.91 -5.51 2.78
C ASN A 150 28.38 -6.19 4.05
N ASP A 151 27.63 -6.09 5.14
CA ASP A 151 27.92 -6.73 6.43
C ASP A 151 27.73 -8.26 6.42
N LEU A 152 27.14 -8.82 5.35
CA LEU A 152 26.95 -10.26 5.23
C LEU A 152 28.26 -10.98 4.88
N ASN A 153 28.60 -11.97 5.72
CA ASN A 153 29.63 -12.95 5.42
C ASN A 153 29.02 -14.07 4.55
N ILE A 154 29.24 -13.98 3.24
CA ILE A 154 28.70 -14.91 2.25
C ILE A 154 29.84 -15.66 1.58
N SER A 155 29.83 -16.99 1.70
CA SER A 155 30.78 -17.87 1.02
C SER A 155 30.16 -18.61 -0.17
N ASP A 156 28.83 -18.72 -0.20
CA ASP A 156 28.10 -19.40 -1.27
C ASP A 156 28.08 -18.54 -2.56
N THR A 157 28.44 -19.16 -3.68
CA THR A 157 28.55 -18.48 -4.98
C THR A 157 27.20 -17.90 -5.43
N MET A 158 26.09 -18.61 -5.22
CA MET A 158 24.78 -18.12 -5.66
C MET A 158 24.33 -16.91 -4.84
N MET A 159 24.52 -16.94 -3.52
CA MET A 159 24.24 -15.80 -2.64
C MET A 159 25.16 -14.60 -2.93
N LEU A 160 26.42 -14.83 -3.33
CA LEU A 160 27.32 -13.76 -3.76
C LEU A 160 26.80 -13.07 -5.03
N GLU A 161 26.34 -13.84 -6.02
CA GLU A 161 25.71 -13.26 -7.20
C GLU A 161 24.45 -12.48 -6.87
N LEU A 162 23.60 -13.00 -5.97
CA LEU A 162 22.42 -12.29 -5.50
C LEU A 162 22.77 -10.97 -4.79
N LYS A 163 23.81 -10.97 -3.97
CA LYS A 163 24.37 -9.76 -3.32
C LYS A 163 24.81 -8.73 -4.34
N TYR A 164 25.61 -9.13 -5.33
CA TYR A 164 26.07 -8.21 -6.37
C TYR A 164 24.94 -7.71 -7.26
N PHE A 165 23.92 -8.54 -7.51
CA PHE A 165 22.73 -8.14 -8.23
C PHE A 165 21.95 -7.04 -7.48
N GLU A 166 21.70 -7.23 -6.18
CA GLU A 166 21.03 -6.22 -5.35
C GLU A 166 21.82 -4.92 -5.24
N LEU A 167 23.13 -5.01 -4.99
CA LEU A 167 24.02 -3.85 -4.99
C LEU A 167 24.02 -3.13 -6.34
N SER A 168 23.99 -3.86 -7.47
CA SER A 168 23.90 -3.26 -8.81
C SER A 168 22.60 -2.47 -8.97
N GLY A 169 21.45 -3.01 -8.55
CA GLY A 169 20.20 -2.26 -8.59
C GLY A 169 20.22 -1.01 -7.70
N ASN A 170 20.80 -1.11 -6.50
CA ASN A 170 21.01 0.04 -5.60
C ASN A 170 21.82 1.15 -6.28
N ARG A 171 22.90 0.80 -6.99
CA ARG A 171 23.69 1.77 -7.76
C ARG A 171 22.87 2.49 -8.83
N LEU A 172 21.99 1.79 -9.53
CA LEU A 172 21.10 2.43 -10.51
C LEU A 172 20.10 3.38 -9.86
N LEU A 173 19.53 3.03 -8.70
CA LEU A 173 18.64 3.91 -7.93
C LEU A 173 19.34 5.22 -7.54
N ASP A 174 20.59 5.14 -7.11
CA ASP A 174 21.43 6.32 -6.77
C ASP A 174 22.03 7.04 -8.00
N ARG A 175 21.79 6.53 -9.22
CA ARG A 175 22.41 7.02 -10.47
C ARG A 175 23.94 6.91 -10.50
N ASP A 176 24.50 6.02 -9.69
CA ASP A 176 25.93 5.69 -9.67
C ASP A 176 26.25 4.66 -10.77
N PHE A 177 26.44 5.14 -11.99
CA PHE A 177 26.71 4.27 -13.13
C PHE A 177 28.09 3.58 -13.07
N GLU A 178 29.06 4.19 -12.40
CA GLU A 178 30.39 3.59 -12.23
C GLU A 178 30.33 2.43 -11.23
N GLY A 179 29.66 2.64 -10.09
CA GLY A 179 29.37 1.59 -9.13
C GLY A 179 28.55 0.47 -9.75
N PHE A 180 27.54 0.80 -10.58
CA PHE A 180 26.75 -0.21 -11.29
C PHE A 180 27.66 -1.09 -12.14
N ALA A 181 28.50 -0.49 -12.99
CA ALA A 181 29.43 -1.24 -13.83
C ALA A 181 30.41 -2.10 -13.02
N LYS A 182 30.82 -1.65 -11.83
CA LYS A 182 31.69 -2.41 -10.93
C LYS A 182 31.02 -3.69 -10.41
N PHE A 183 29.81 -3.58 -9.87
CA PHE A 183 29.10 -4.74 -9.31
C PHE A 183 28.53 -5.65 -10.39
N ASN A 184 28.04 -5.10 -11.50
CA ASN A 184 27.50 -5.87 -12.61
C ASN A 184 28.55 -6.79 -13.25
N LYS A 185 29.85 -6.43 -13.20
CA LYS A 185 30.98 -7.27 -13.64
C LYS A 185 31.32 -8.43 -12.71
N GLN A 186 30.87 -8.40 -11.45
CA GLN A 186 31.13 -9.48 -10.49
C GLN A 186 30.22 -10.69 -10.71
N TYR A 187 29.22 -10.56 -11.57
CA TYR A 187 28.30 -11.62 -11.93
C TYR A 187 28.99 -12.64 -12.85
N GLN A 188 28.97 -13.93 -12.46
CA GLN A 188 29.67 -15.01 -13.16
C GLN A 188 28.73 -15.89 -14.00
N GLY A 189 27.41 -15.65 -13.93
CA GLY A 189 26.42 -16.45 -14.66
C GLY A 189 26.16 -17.81 -14.02
N ALA A 190 26.45 -17.96 -12.72
CA ALA A 190 26.19 -19.20 -12.01
C ALA A 190 24.68 -19.43 -11.77
N VAL A 191 23.86 -18.38 -11.83
CA VAL A 191 22.44 -18.41 -11.45
C VAL A 191 21.52 -18.04 -12.62
N TYR A 192 20.97 -19.03 -13.31
CA TYR A 192 20.11 -18.84 -14.49
C TYR A 192 18.89 -17.92 -14.26
N PHE A 193 18.29 -17.92 -13.06
CA PHE A 193 17.12 -17.09 -12.78
C PHE A 193 17.45 -15.59 -12.65
N LEU A 194 18.73 -15.23 -12.54
CA LEU A 194 19.21 -13.85 -12.49
C LEU A 194 19.51 -13.27 -13.88
N ASP A 195 19.84 -14.10 -14.87
CA ASP A 195 20.31 -13.65 -16.19
C ASP A 195 19.34 -12.66 -16.86
N GLY A 196 18.06 -13.03 -16.96
CA GLY A 196 17.06 -12.15 -17.57
C GLY A 196 16.83 -10.84 -16.81
N LYS A 197 17.09 -10.82 -15.49
CA LYS A 197 16.96 -9.62 -14.66
C LYS A 197 18.18 -8.72 -14.71
N LYS A 198 19.37 -9.31 -14.82
CA LYS A 198 20.61 -8.58 -15.10
C LYS A 198 20.49 -7.80 -16.41
N ASP A 199 20.02 -8.45 -17.48
CA ASP A 199 19.82 -7.79 -18.77
C ASP A 199 18.82 -6.62 -18.66
N ASN A 200 17.83 -6.73 -17.79
CA ASN A 200 16.89 -5.62 -17.52
C ASN A 200 17.63 -4.43 -16.88
N LEU A 201 18.48 -4.67 -15.88
CA LEU A 201 19.26 -3.61 -15.23
C LEU A 201 20.17 -2.88 -16.21
N GLU A 202 20.84 -3.60 -17.11
CA GLU A 202 21.67 -3.00 -18.17
C GLU A 202 20.82 -2.16 -19.13
N ARG A 203 19.62 -2.62 -19.50
CA ARG A 203 18.68 -1.81 -20.28
C ARG A 203 18.21 -0.57 -19.54
N TYR A 204 18.07 -0.62 -18.21
CA TYR A 204 17.72 0.56 -17.41
C TYR A 204 18.87 1.55 -17.35
N GLU A 205 20.13 1.09 -17.23
CA GLU A 205 21.31 1.93 -17.33
C GLU A 205 21.35 2.72 -18.64
N ILE A 206 21.16 2.02 -19.78
CA ILE A 206 21.13 2.64 -21.11
C ILE A 206 20.01 3.67 -21.21
N GLN A 207 18.82 3.35 -20.73
CA GLN A 207 17.68 4.29 -20.73
C GLN A 207 17.97 5.53 -19.87
N LEU A 208 18.53 5.36 -18.67
CA LEU A 208 18.88 6.46 -17.76
C LEU A 208 19.95 7.37 -18.36
N LYS A 209 21.01 6.81 -18.94
CA LYS A 209 22.08 7.57 -19.61
C LYS A 209 21.59 8.28 -20.88
N GLY A 210 20.70 7.64 -21.64
CA GLY A 210 20.16 8.17 -22.89
C GLY A 210 19.06 9.22 -22.71
N TYR A 211 18.48 9.33 -21.51
CA TYR A 211 17.34 10.20 -21.27
C TYR A 211 17.74 11.68 -21.22
N LYS A 212 17.21 12.45 -22.17
CA LYS A 212 17.36 13.91 -22.21
C LYS A 212 16.20 14.57 -21.47
N ARG A 213 16.51 15.15 -20.30
CA ARG A 213 15.54 15.91 -19.51
C ARG A 213 14.91 17.03 -20.33
N LYS A 214 13.59 17.14 -20.26
CA LYS A 214 12.80 18.21 -20.87
C LYS A 214 12.93 19.47 -20.04
N SER A 215 13.20 20.61 -20.66
CA SER A 215 13.34 21.89 -19.94
C SER A 215 11.97 22.50 -19.65
N PRO A 216 11.59 22.71 -18.36
CA PRO A 216 10.33 23.36 -18.00
C PRO A 216 10.23 24.80 -18.51
N GLY A 217 11.33 25.55 -18.48
CA GLY A 217 11.36 26.92 -19.00
C GLY A 217 11.15 26.99 -20.51
N LEU A 218 11.82 26.11 -21.26
CA LEU A 218 11.63 26.02 -22.71
C LEU A 218 10.17 25.66 -23.06
N SER A 219 9.60 24.70 -22.32
CA SER A 219 8.19 24.31 -22.47
C SER A 219 7.25 25.51 -22.28
N ALA A 220 7.48 26.32 -21.24
CA ALA A 220 6.70 27.52 -20.98
C ALA A 220 6.84 28.56 -22.12
N ILE A 221 8.06 28.84 -22.57
CA ILE A 221 8.33 29.78 -23.67
C ILE A 221 7.63 29.34 -24.96
N MET A 222 7.71 28.05 -25.31
CA MET A 222 7.01 27.51 -26.47
C MET A 222 5.50 27.71 -26.36
N SER A 223 4.93 27.49 -25.17
CA SER A 223 3.50 27.72 -24.93
C SER A 223 3.06 29.17 -24.84
N ALA A 224 3.99 30.08 -24.55
CA ALA A 224 3.75 31.52 -24.68
C ALA A 224 3.68 31.91 -26.16
N ALA A 225 4.63 31.42 -26.98
CA ALA A 225 4.59 31.69 -28.42
C ALA A 225 3.31 31.17 -29.07
N VAL A 226 2.95 29.91 -28.81
CA VAL A 226 1.70 29.31 -29.30
C VAL A 226 1.11 28.41 -28.20
N PRO A 227 -0.15 28.65 -27.78
CA PRO A 227 -0.79 27.83 -26.76
C PRO A 227 -0.70 26.33 -27.06
N GLY A 228 -0.39 25.51 -26.05
CA GLY A 228 -0.23 24.06 -26.20
C GLY A 228 1.13 23.53 -26.68
N LEU A 229 2.00 24.33 -27.32
CA LEU A 229 3.26 23.80 -27.87
C LEU A 229 4.21 23.20 -26.81
N GLY A 230 4.31 23.79 -25.62
CA GLY A 230 5.10 23.24 -24.52
C GLY A 230 4.63 21.86 -24.06
N LYS A 231 3.31 21.63 -24.04
CA LYS A 231 2.73 20.31 -23.74
C LYS A 231 3.08 19.29 -24.83
N ILE A 232 3.05 19.68 -26.11
CA ILE A 232 3.48 18.82 -27.22
C ILE A 232 4.98 18.47 -27.07
N TYR A 233 5.83 19.47 -26.81
CA TYR A 233 7.26 19.27 -26.52
C TYR A 233 7.50 18.28 -25.37
N SER A 234 6.63 18.31 -24.35
CA SER A 234 6.67 17.42 -23.19
C SER A 234 6.08 16.03 -23.45
N GLY A 235 5.70 15.70 -24.69
CA GLY A 235 5.11 14.42 -25.09
C GLY A 235 3.60 14.31 -24.87
N LYS A 236 2.94 15.40 -24.45
CA LYS A 236 1.51 15.45 -24.13
C LYS A 236 0.71 16.09 -25.28
N THR A 237 0.75 15.46 -26.44
CA THR A 237 0.19 16.02 -27.67
C THR A 237 -1.30 16.34 -27.57
N ALA A 238 -2.10 15.41 -27.03
CA ALA A 238 -3.54 15.61 -26.88
C ALA A 238 -3.89 16.82 -25.98
N GLU A 239 -3.21 16.95 -24.84
CA GLU A 239 -3.37 18.11 -23.95
C GLU A 239 -2.93 19.43 -24.62
N GLY A 240 -1.88 19.37 -25.44
CA GLY A 240 -1.39 20.51 -26.22
C GLY A 240 -2.41 20.99 -27.24
N VAL A 241 -2.95 20.08 -28.07
CA VAL A 241 -3.97 20.41 -29.08
C VAL A 241 -5.24 20.96 -28.43
N ALA A 242 -5.70 20.35 -27.33
CA ALA A 242 -6.84 20.86 -26.58
C ALA A 242 -6.62 22.28 -26.06
N SER A 243 -5.41 22.58 -25.58
CA SER A 243 -5.06 23.92 -25.09
C SER A 243 -5.03 24.95 -26.22
N PHE A 244 -4.53 24.57 -27.39
CA PHE A 244 -4.55 25.42 -28.58
C PHE A 244 -5.96 25.77 -29.02
N LEU A 245 -6.83 24.76 -29.16
CA LEU A 245 -8.22 24.98 -29.57
C LEU A 245 -8.96 25.85 -28.56
N TYR A 246 -8.85 25.54 -27.26
CA TYR A 246 -9.56 26.27 -26.22
C TYR A 246 -9.14 27.74 -26.13
N VAL A 247 -7.83 27.99 -26.01
CA VAL A 247 -7.31 29.37 -25.91
C VAL A 247 -7.49 30.12 -27.22
N GLY A 248 -7.32 29.45 -28.36
CA GLY A 248 -7.54 30.01 -29.70
C GLY A 248 -8.99 30.44 -29.92
N THR A 249 -9.96 29.61 -29.52
CA THR A 249 -11.39 29.96 -29.59
C THR A 249 -11.70 31.16 -28.70
N MET A 250 -11.21 31.20 -27.46
CA MET A 250 -11.43 32.33 -26.56
C MET A 250 -10.79 33.63 -27.07
N ALA A 251 -9.58 33.54 -27.61
CA ALA A 251 -8.93 34.66 -28.27
C ALA A 251 -9.73 35.14 -29.49
N GLY A 252 -10.27 34.22 -30.29
CA GLY A 252 -11.14 34.52 -31.43
C GLY A 252 -12.43 35.25 -31.01
N VAL A 253 -13.09 34.78 -29.94
CA VAL A 253 -14.28 35.43 -29.37
C VAL A 253 -13.94 36.84 -28.87
N SER A 254 -12.84 36.97 -28.13
CA SER A 254 -12.38 38.28 -27.60
C SER A 254 -12.05 39.26 -28.72
N TYR A 255 -11.42 38.78 -29.79
CA TYR A 255 -11.10 39.58 -30.97
C TYR A 255 -12.36 40.03 -31.72
N GLU A 256 -13.36 39.16 -31.84
CA GLU A 256 -14.62 39.51 -32.49
C GLU A 256 -15.40 40.59 -31.74
N LEU A 257 -15.43 40.50 -30.40
CA LEU A 257 -16.04 41.51 -29.53
C LEU A 257 -15.27 42.84 -29.60
N TYR A 258 -13.94 42.80 -29.64
CA TYR A 258 -13.11 43.99 -29.87
C TYR A 258 -13.42 44.66 -31.21
N ARG A 259 -13.53 43.87 -32.28
CA ARG A 259 -13.81 44.37 -33.64
C ARG A 259 -15.18 45.02 -33.76
N LYS A 260 -16.21 44.45 -33.11
CA LYS A 260 -17.59 44.93 -33.19
C LYS A 260 -17.86 46.13 -32.28
N ASP A 261 -17.46 46.04 -31.01
CA ASP A 261 -17.90 46.99 -29.98
C ASP A 261 -16.75 47.85 -29.42
N GLY A 262 -15.50 47.52 -29.78
CA GLY A 262 -14.30 48.25 -29.34
C GLY A 262 -14.01 48.16 -27.83
N LEU A 263 -13.12 49.04 -27.38
CA LEU A 263 -12.64 49.07 -25.97
C LEU A 263 -13.69 49.54 -24.96
N LYS A 264 -14.84 50.06 -25.42
CA LYS A 264 -15.93 50.54 -24.56
C LYS A 264 -16.88 49.41 -24.12
N SER A 265 -16.76 48.22 -24.71
CA SER A 265 -17.65 47.10 -24.41
C SER A 265 -17.28 46.38 -23.12
N PRO A 266 -18.21 46.24 -22.16
CA PRO A 266 -17.96 45.42 -20.97
C PRO A 266 -17.77 43.93 -21.32
N PHE A 267 -18.40 43.45 -22.39
CA PHE A 267 -18.28 42.07 -22.85
C PHE A 267 -16.89 41.77 -23.42
N PHE A 268 -16.27 42.73 -24.11
CA PHE A 268 -14.87 42.59 -24.54
C PHE A 268 -13.94 42.40 -23.34
N TRP A 269 -14.03 43.26 -22.32
CA TRP A 269 -13.19 43.15 -21.14
C TRP A 269 -13.38 41.85 -20.37
N LEU A 270 -14.62 41.35 -20.30
CA LEU A 270 -14.90 40.03 -19.70
C LEU A 270 -14.23 38.90 -20.48
N ALA A 271 -14.42 38.85 -21.80
CA ALA A 271 -13.85 37.82 -22.67
C ALA A 271 -12.32 37.88 -22.72
N ALA A 272 -11.75 39.10 -22.82
CA ALA A 272 -10.32 39.33 -22.83
C ALA A 272 -9.68 38.90 -21.50
N THR A 273 -10.27 39.28 -20.37
CA THR A 273 -9.78 38.87 -19.04
C THR A 273 -9.81 37.35 -18.90
N ALA A 274 -10.93 36.71 -19.28
CA ALA A 274 -11.02 35.25 -19.26
C ALA A 274 -9.94 34.61 -20.14
N THR A 275 -9.78 35.08 -21.38
CA THR A 275 -8.75 34.60 -22.31
C THR A 275 -7.34 34.75 -21.71
N SER A 276 -7.03 35.90 -21.12
CA SER A 276 -5.74 36.14 -20.47
C SER A 276 -5.47 35.16 -19.32
N VAL A 277 -6.46 34.92 -18.45
CA VAL A 277 -6.35 33.95 -17.35
C VAL A 277 -6.04 32.56 -17.89
N PHE A 278 -6.79 32.08 -18.88
CA PHE A 278 -6.57 30.75 -19.46
C PHE A 278 -5.28 30.64 -20.25
N TYR A 279 -4.85 31.71 -20.92
CA TYR A 279 -3.59 31.77 -21.64
C TYR A 279 -2.39 31.65 -20.67
N ILE A 280 -2.40 32.42 -19.58
CA ILE A 280 -1.36 32.35 -18.52
C ILE A 280 -1.38 30.95 -17.88
N GLY A 281 -2.57 30.42 -17.57
CA GLY A 281 -2.74 29.07 -17.02
C GLY A 281 -2.18 27.99 -17.95
N ASN A 282 -2.31 28.15 -19.27
CA ASN A 282 -1.71 27.25 -20.25
C ASN A 282 -0.16 27.29 -20.20
N ILE A 283 0.45 28.47 -20.12
CA ILE A 283 1.92 28.62 -20.02
C ILE A 283 2.43 27.90 -18.76
N TRP A 284 1.79 28.17 -17.62
CA TRP A 284 2.12 27.56 -16.34
C TRP A 284 1.90 26.03 -16.35
N GLY A 285 0.81 25.58 -16.95
CA GLY A 285 0.53 24.16 -17.15
C GLY A 285 1.59 23.46 -18.01
N SER A 286 2.14 24.13 -19.02
CA SER A 286 3.22 23.60 -19.85
C SER A 286 4.55 23.48 -19.12
N TYR A 287 4.88 24.42 -18.22
CA TYR A 287 6.04 24.30 -17.33
C TYR A 287 5.97 23.00 -16.52
N PHE A 288 4.84 22.78 -15.84
CA PHE A 288 4.65 21.60 -15.01
C PHE A 288 4.50 20.30 -15.81
N ALA A 289 3.99 20.38 -17.05
CA ALA A 289 3.96 19.22 -17.95
C ALA A 289 5.37 18.66 -18.18
N ALA A 290 6.35 19.50 -18.50
CA ALA A 290 7.74 19.06 -18.71
C ALA A 290 8.37 18.51 -17.42
N GLN A 291 8.14 19.18 -16.28
CA GLN A 291 8.63 18.71 -14.99
C GLN A 291 8.05 17.32 -14.64
N ARG A 292 6.74 17.15 -14.82
CA ARG A 292 6.05 15.87 -14.57
C ARG A 292 6.55 14.77 -15.49
N THR A 293 6.77 15.05 -16.78
CA THR A 293 7.32 14.07 -17.72
C THR A 293 8.69 13.57 -17.27
N ASN A 294 9.57 14.47 -16.80
CA ASN A 294 10.87 14.06 -16.25
C ASN A 294 10.72 13.20 -14.99
N ASN A 295 9.90 13.65 -14.04
CA ASN A 295 9.72 12.95 -12.77
C ASN A 295 9.10 11.56 -12.98
N LEU A 296 8.12 11.46 -13.88
CA LEU A 296 7.47 10.21 -14.23
C LEU A 296 8.45 9.22 -14.87
N PHE A 297 9.31 9.69 -15.78
CA PHE A 297 10.34 8.85 -16.36
C PHE A 297 11.25 8.22 -15.29
N TYR A 298 11.79 9.03 -14.37
CA TYR A 298 12.66 8.50 -13.31
C TYR A 298 11.91 7.57 -12.36
N TYR A 299 10.70 7.95 -11.95
CA TYR A 299 9.85 7.12 -11.09
C TYR A 299 9.55 5.76 -11.72
N GLU A 300 9.18 5.72 -12.99
CA GLU A 300 8.89 4.46 -13.70
C GLU A 300 10.12 3.55 -13.78
N ILE A 301 11.30 4.12 -14.04
CA ILE A 301 12.54 3.34 -14.07
C ILE A 301 12.88 2.81 -12.68
N ASP A 302 12.79 3.64 -11.63
CA ASP A 302 13.07 3.23 -10.25
C ASP A 302 12.15 2.10 -9.79
N GLN A 303 10.85 2.20 -10.10
CA GLN A 303 9.89 1.14 -9.78
C GLN A 303 10.17 -0.16 -10.55
N ARG A 304 10.63 -0.07 -11.80
CA ARG A 304 11.04 -1.26 -12.58
C ARG A 304 12.30 -1.90 -12.01
N ILE A 305 13.28 -1.10 -11.59
CA ILE A 305 14.49 -1.59 -10.91
C ILE A 305 14.08 -2.33 -9.63
N LEU A 306 13.30 -1.69 -8.75
CA LEU A 306 12.83 -2.32 -7.51
C LEU A 306 12.04 -3.61 -7.76
N PHE A 307 11.15 -3.61 -8.75
CA PHE A 307 10.40 -4.81 -9.12
C PHE A 307 11.32 -5.96 -9.57
N ASP A 308 12.34 -5.65 -10.38
CA ASP A 308 13.29 -6.65 -10.87
C ASP A 308 14.29 -7.09 -9.80
N LEU A 309 14.58 -6.26 -8.80
CA LEU A 309 15.31 -6.67 -7.60
C LEU A 309 14.53 -7.67 -6.75
N HIS A 310 13.22 -7.49 -6.63
CA HIS A 310 12.39 -8.34 -5.78
C HIS A 310 12.20 -9.77 -6.31
N ILE A 311 12.07 -9.94 -7.64
CA ILE A 311 11.74 -11.26 -8.23
C ILE A 311 12.78 -12.34 -7.86
N PRO A 312 14.09 -12.11 -8.06
CA PRO A 312 15.10 -13.10 -7.70
C PRO A 312 15.13 -13.43 -6.22
N LEU A 313 14.93 -12.45 -5.33
CA LEU A 313 14.85 -12.70 -3.88
C LEU A 313 13.73 -13.68 -3.56
N ARG A 314 12.56 -13.48 -4.16
CA ARG A 314 11.42 -14.36 -3.96
C ARG A 314 11.66 -15.77 -4.51
N ASN A 315 12.33 -15.89 -5.65
CA ASN A 315 12.60 -17.19 -6.29
C ASN A 315 13.74 -17.95 -5.62
N PHE A 316 14.71 -17.25 -5.02
CA PHE A 316 15.84 -17.89 -4.34
C PHE A 316 15.45 -18.41 -2.96
N PHE A 317 14.59 -17.68 -2.23
CA PHE A 317 14.26 -17.97 -0.84
C PHE A 317 12.89 -18.67 -0.62
N ASN A 318 12.11 -18.92 -1.68
CA ASN A 318 10.85 -19.68 -1.61
C ASN A 318 10.87 -20.82 -2.62
#